data_AF-A0A3G1HJM9-F1
#
_entry.id   AF-A0A3G1HJM9-F1
#
_cell.length_a   1.000
_cell.length_b   1.000
_cell.length_c   1.000
_cell.angle_alpha   90.00
_cell.angle_beta   90.00
_cell.angle_gamma   90.00
#
_symmetry.space_group_name_H-M   'P 1'
#
loop_
_entity.id
_entity.type
_entity.pdbx_description
1 polymer ?
#
loop_
_entity_poly.entity_id
_entity_poly.type
_entity_poly.pdbx_seq_one_letter_code
_entity_poly.pdbx_strand_id
1 'polypeptide(L)'
;MDDRNNGLLIEGLVQGSYDRMFGPGKVEARHHPLTSWAQATVSGSESNFQDTHRDLLRTFEAVQSTLYKEGGNDELLTDLSAVEDRLTGATTVDELGTAIIESRPVLDRVFGR
;
A
#
# COMPACT_ATOMS: atom_id res chain seq x y z
N MET A 1 -9.34 20.47 13.02
CA MET A 1 -8.74 19.53 12.06
C MET A 1 -7.65 18.83 12.83
N ASP A 2 -7.75 17.51 13.05
CA ASP A 2 -6.55 16.77 13.47
C ASP A 2 -5.52 16.97 12.36
N ASP A 3 -4.31 17.39 12.70
CA ASP A 3 -3.17 17.45 11.78
C ASP A 3 -2.75 16.02 11.40
N ARG A 4 -3.64 15.31 10.68
CA ARG A 4 -3.37 13.99 10.13
C ARG A 4 -2.38 14.16 9.00
N ASN A 5 -1.19 13.65 9.19
CA ASN A 5 -0.22 13.57 8.12
C ASN A 5 -0.56 12.36 7.23
N ASN A 6 -1.50 12.56 6.31
CA ASN A 6 -1.93 11.55 5.34
C ASN A 6 -0.76 11.08 4.45
N GLY A 7 0.23 11.94 4.22
CA GLY A 7 1.48 11.54 3.55
C GLY A 7 2.23 10.44 4.29
N LEU A 8 2.43 10.59 5.60
CA LEU A 8 3.09 9.56 6.43
C LEU A 8 2.29 8.25 6.50
N LEU A 9 0.95 8.31 6.46
CA LEU A 9 0.11 7.11 6.43
C LEU A 9 0.31 6.32 5.14
N ILE A 10 0.36 7.01 4.00
CA ILE A 10 0.57 6.38 2.69
C ILE A 10 2.00 5.81 2.62
N GLU A 11 3.01 6.57 3.06
CA GLU A 11 4.40 6.10 3.14
C GLU A 11 4.53 4.84 4.00
N GLY A 12 3.86 4.82 5.16
CA GLY A 12 3.85 3.66 6.06
C GLY A 12 3.23 2.41 5.43
N LEU A 13 2.15 2.56 4.66
CA LEU A 13 1.51 1.46 3.95
C LEU A 13 2.41 0.88 2.86
N VAL A 14 3.04 1.75 2.06
CA VAL A 14 4.00 1.34 1.03
C VAL A 14 5.18 0.61 1.67
N GLN A 15 5.68 1.12 2.79
CA GLN A 15 6.75 0.51 3.56
C GLN A 15 6.37 -0.90 4.07
N GLY A 16 5.22 -1.04 4.73
CA GLY A 16 4.72 -2.34 5.21
C GLY A 16 4.49 -3.34 4.07
N SER A 17 4.07 -2.86 2.90
CA SER A 17 3.92 -3.69 1.69
C SER A 17 5.26 -4.26 1.23
N TYR A 18 6.33 -3.46 1.20
CA TYR A 18 7.66 -3.98 0.86
C TYR A 18 8.17 -5.00 1.88
N ASP A 19 8.01 -4.71 3.16
CA ASP A 19 8.46 -5.64 4.20
C ASP A 19 7.71 -6.97 4.10
N ARG A 20 6.42 -6.94 3.71
CA ARG A 20 5.63 -8.15 3.46
C ARG A 20 6.10 -8.97 2.26
N MET A 21 6.58 -8.32 1.20
CA MET A 21 7.01 -8.99 -0.03
C MET A 21 8.45 -9.48 0.01
N PHE A 22 9.34 -8.76 0.70
CA PHE A 22 10.78 -9.01 0.65
C PHE A 22 11.40 -9.36 2.02
N GLY A 23 10.65 -9.18 3.10
CA GLY A 23 11.12 -9.28 4.48
C GLY A 23 11.54 -7.92 5.06
N PRO A 24 11.49 -7.76 6.40
CA PRO A 24 11.72 -6.48 7.06
C PRO A 24 13.14 -5.96 6.82
N GLY A 25 13.25 -4.67 6.53
CA GLY A 25 14.54 -3.98 6.45
C GLY A 25 15.40 -4.33 5.23
N LYS A 26 14.87 -5.10 4.26
CA LYS A 26 15.57 -5.39 2.99
C LYS A 26 15.52 -4.22 2.02
N VAL A 27 16.10 -3.09 2.44
CA VAL A 27 16.20 -1.84 1.66
C VAL A 27 16.93 -2.06 0.33
N GLU A 28 17.91 -2.97 0.29
CA GLU A 28 18.64 -3.32 -0.93
C GLU A 28 17.74 -3.91 -2.03
N ALA A 29 16.66 -4.61 -1.67
CA ALA A 29 15.67 -5.09 -2.63
C ALA A 29 14.82 -3.95 -3.22
N ARG A 30 14.70 -2.81 -2.55
CA ARG A 30 13.94 -1.64 -3.04
C ARG A 30 14.62 -0.97 -4.23
N HIS A 31 15.93 -1.09 -4.32
CA HIS A 31 16.71 -0.57 -5.45
C HIS A 31 16.85 -1.58 -6.61
N HIS A 32 16.16 -2.73 -6.55
CA HIS A 32 16.26 -3.77 -7.56
C HIS A 32 15.49 -3.39 -8.85
N PRO A 33 16.06 -3.58 -10.06
CA PRO A 33 15.38 -3.22 -11.32
C PRO A 33 14.06 -3.97 -11.54
N LEU A 34 13.93 -5.20 -11.01
CA LEU A 34 12.69 -5.99 -11.07
C LEU A 34 11.61 -5.51 -10.09
N THR A 35 11.94 -4.57 -9.22
CA THR A 35 11.04 -3.93 -8.26
C THR A 35 11.00 -2.43 -8.52
N SER A 36 11.02 -1.97 -9.78
CA SER A 36 10.95 -0.53 -10.09
C SER A 36 9.65 0.12 -9.61
N TRP A 37 8.58 -0.66 -9.48
CA TRP A 37 7.35 -0.26 -8.79
C TRP A 37 7.58 -0.03 -7.29
N ALA A 38 8.60 -0.67 -6.70
CA ALA A 38 9.01 -0.52 -5.31
C ALA A 38 9.79 0.78 -5.00
N GLN A 39 10.15 1.52 -6.04
CA GLN A 39 10.93 2.77 -5.97
C GLN A 39 10.05 4.01 -5.98
N ALA A 40 8.73 3.83 -6.02
CA ALA A 40 7.78 4.90 -5.93
C ALA A 40 8.06 5.73 -4.69
N THR A 41 8.62 6.90 -4.90
CA THR A 41 8.87 7.87 -3.84
C THR A 41 7.51 8.51 -3.58
N VAL A 42 6.69 7.82 -2.78
CA VAL A 42 5.39 8.35 -2.38
C VAL A 42 5.65 9.42 -1.33
N SER A 43 5.99 10.64 -1.74
CA SER A 43 5.93 11.78 -0.84
C SER A 43 4.48 12.26 -0.87
N GLY A 44 3.61 11.78 0.02
CA GLY A 44 2.18 12.05 -0.08
C GLY A 44 1.85 13.54 0.05
N SER A 45 1.81 14.23 -1.08
CA SER A 45 1.53 15.66 -1.22
C SER A 45 0.49 15.84 -2.30
N GLU A 46 -0.34 16.89 -2.21
CA GLU A 46 -1.34 17.14 -3.26
C GLU A 46 -0.68 17.36 -4.63
N SER A 47 0.51 17.96 -4.66
CA SER A 47 1.25 18.25 -5.89
C SER A 47 1.70 17.03 -6.69
N ASN A 48 1.75 15.84 -6.07
CA ASN A 48 2.13 14.59 -6.74
C ASN A 48 1.11 13.46 -6.52
N PHE A 49 -0.14 13.82 -6.23
CA PHE A 49 -1.20 12.87 -5.89
C PHE A 49 -1.38 11.77 -6.96
N GLN A 50 -1.37 12.12 -8.25
CA GLN A 50 -1.58 11.13 -9.32
C GLN A 50 -0.49 10.05 -9.35
N ASP A 51 0.77 10.45 -9.17
CA ASP A 51 1.88 9.50 -9.12
C ASP A 51 1.83 8.67 -7.84
N THR A 52 1.56 9.32 -6.70
CA THR A 52 1.36 8.67 -5.39
C THR A 52 0.26 7.62 -5.44
N HIS A 53 -0.89 7.98 -6.02
CA HIS A 53 -2.06 7.11 -6.13
C HIS A 53 -1.79 5.91 -7.02
N ARG A 54 -1.25 6.15 -8.23
CA ARG A 54 -0.85 5.08 -9.15
C ARG A 54 0.11 4.10 -8.51
N ASP A 55 1.13 4.62 -7.83
CA ASP A 55 2.19 3.80 -7.30
C ASP A 55 1.77 3.05 -6.02
N LEU A 56 0.88 3.63 -5.22
CA LEU A 56 0.23 2.91 -4.12
C LEU A 56 -0.58 1.72 -4.66
N LEU A 57 -1.40 1.93 -5.70
CA LEU A 57 -2.20 0.84 -6.29
C LEU A 57 -1.31 -0.27 -6.84
N ARG A 58 -0.23 0.06 -7.56
CA ARG A 58 0.75 -0.94 -8.02
C ARG A 58 1.38 -1.72 -6.87
N THR A 59 1.70 -1.04 -5.78
CA THR A 59 2.26 -1.69 -4.57
C THR A 59 1.23 -2.64 -3.96
N PHE A 60 -0.03 -2.22 -3.93
CA PHE A 60 -1.14 -3.01 -3.40
C PHE A 60 -1.43 -4.26 -4.25
N GLU A 61 -1.43 -4.14 -5.58
CA GLU A 61 -1.52 -5.27 -6.52
C GLU A 61 -0.39 -6.29 -6.30
N ALA A 62 0.84 -5.82 -6.06
CA ALA A 62 1.98 -6.69 -5.81
C ALA A 62 1.83 -7.49 -4.50
N VAL A 63 1.25 -6.89 -3.45
CA VAL A 63 0.91 -7.57 -2.20
C VAL A 63 -0.11 -8.68 -2.45
N GLN A 64 -1.20 -8.39 -3.18
CA GLN A 64 -2.20 -9.38 -3.53
C GLN A 64 -1.60 -10.54 -4.35
N SER A 65 -0.75 -10.22 -5.34
CA SER A 65 -0.04 -11.24 -6.13
C SER A 65 0.85 -12.13 -5.27
N THR A 66 1.51 -11.55 -4.27
CA THR A 66 2.36 -12.28 -3.32
C THR A 66 1.54 -13.23 -2.45
N LEU A 67 0.44 -12.74 -1.87
CA LEU A 67 -0.49 -13.56 -1.05
C LEU A 67 -1.11 -14.71 -1.85
N TYR A 68 -1.47 -14.45 -3.11
CA TYR A 68 -1.99 -15.47 -4.01
C TYR A 68 -0.97 -16.59 -4.26
N LYS A 69 0.30 -16.24 -4.48
CA LYS A 69 1.37 -17.23 -4.70
C LYS A 69 1.71 -18.06 -3.46
N GLU A 70 1.57 -17.48 -2.27
CA GLU A 70 1.80 -18.21 -1.01
C GLU A 70 0.70 -19.22 -0.70
N GLY A 71 -0.52 -18.99 -1.21
CA GLY A 71 -1.68 -19.85 -1.01
C GLY A 71 -2.28 -19.76 0.41
N GLY A 72 -3.53 -20.21 0.56
CA GLY A 72 -4.24 -20.21 1.84
C GLY A 72 -4.70 -18.83 2.34
N ASN A 73 -4.74 -17.84 1.45
CA ASN A 73 -5.10 -16.45 1.76
C ASN A 73 -6.41 -16.00 1.08
N ASP A 74 -7.29 -16.90 0.65
CA ASP A 74 -8.45 -16.58 -0.21
C ASP A 74 -9.43 -15.57 0.42
N GLU A 75 -9.72 -15.71 1.72
CA GLU A 75 -10.55 -14.76 2.47
C GLU A 75 -9.87 -13.39 2.56
N LEU A 76 -8.56 -13.36 2.82
CA LEU A 76 -7.79 -12.13 2.89
C LEU A 76 -7.67 -11.43 1.54
N LEU A 77 -7.53 -12.18 0.44
CA LEU A 77 -7.53 -11.65 -0.93
C LEU A 77 -8.89 -11.03 -1.29
N THR A 78 -9.99 -11.66 -0.84
CA THR A 78 -11.34 -11.11 -1.02
C THR A 78 -11.49 -9.78 -0.29
N ASP A 79 -11.05 -9.72 0.97
CA ASP A 79 -11.08 -8.49 1.77
C ASP A 79 -10.20 -7.39 1.15
N LEU A 80 -9.04 -7.76 0.59
CA LEU A 80 -8.14 -6.82 -0.06
C LEU A 80 -8.70 -6.26 -1.37
N SER A 81 -9.45 -7.05 -2.14
CA SER A 81 -10.14 -6.53 -3.33
C SER A 81 -11.11 -5.40 -2.98
N ALA A 82 -11.84 -5.51 -1.87
CA ALA A 82 -12.70 -4.42 -1.40
C ALA A 82 -11.92 -3.18 -0.91
N VAL A 83 -10.68 -3.37 -0.43
CA VAL A 83 -9.78 -2.25 -0.08
C VAL A 83 -9.25 -1.58 -1.35
N GLU A 84 -8.87 -2.35 -2.36
CA GLU A 84 -8.42 -1.85 -3.67
C GLU A 84 -9.48 -0.97 -4.33
N ASP A 85 -10.74 -1.37 -4.30
CA ASP A 85 -11.85 -0.57 -4.85
C ASP A 85 -11.94 0.80 -4.17
N ARG A 86 -11.80 0.86 -2.84
CA ARG A 86 -11.80 2.13 -2.08
C ARG A 86 -10.59 2.99 -2.41
N LEU A 87 -9.40 2.38 -2.47
CA LEU A 87 -8.17 3.09 -2.83
C LEU A 87 -8.26 3.64 -4.25
N THR A 88 -8.81 2.88 -5.19
CA THR A 88 -9.00 3.29 -6.59
C THR A 88 -9.98 4.46 -6.70
N GLY A 89 -11.03 4.48 -5.88
CA GLY A 89 -12.02 5.55 -5.84
C GLY A 89 -11.54 6.88 -5.23
N ALA A 90 -10.39 6.90 -4.55
CA ALA A 90 -9.86 8.12 -3.95
C ALA A 90 -9.30 9.08 -5.02
N THR A 91 -9.66 10.36 -4.90
CA THR A 91 -9.27 11.44 -5.81
C THR A 91 -8.40 12.51 -5.16
N THR A 92 -8.24 12.43 -3.84
CA THR A 92 -7.39 13.33 -3.04
C THR A 92 -6.52 12.56 -2.04
N VAL A 93 -5.47 13.20 -1.54
CA VAL A 93 -4.60 12.65 -0.49
C VAL A 93 -5.40 12.35 0.79
N ASP A 94 -6.40 13.17 1.11
CA ASP A 94 -7.26 13.01 2.28
C ASP A 94 -8.22 11.82 2.14
N GLU A 95 -8.82 11.63 0.96
CA GLU A 95 -9.64 10.45 0.67
C GLU A 95 -8.81 9.18 0.70
N LEU A 96 -7.58 9.24 0.18
CA LEU A 96 -6.65 8.11 0.20
C LEU A 96 -6.24 7.75 1.63
N GLY A 97 -5.88 8.75 2.44
CA GLY A 97 -5.57 8.54 3.86
C GLY A 97 -6.75 7.98 4.65
N THR A 98 -7.97 8.44 4.35
CA THR A 98 -9.20 7.92 4.97
C THR A 98 -9.45 6.47 4.57
N ALA A 99 -9.32 6.13 3.28
CA ALA A 99 -9.47 4.76 2.80
C ALA A 99 -8.47 3.80 3.46
N ILE A 100 -7.22 4.23 3.69
CA ILE A 100 -6.21 3.45 4.41
C ILE A 100 -6.62 3.22 5.87
N ILE A 101 -7.09 4.26 6.56
CA ILE A 101 -7.51 4.17 7.97
C ILE A 101 -8.69 3.21 8.12
N GLU A 102 -9.72 3.35 7.27
CA GLU A 102 -10.91 2.49 7.30
C GLU A 102 -10.57 1.04 6.98
N SER A 103 -9.52 0.82 6.20
CA SER A 103 -9.05 -0.51 5.80
C SER A 103 -8.08 -1.14 6.80
N ARG A 104 -7.67 -0.43 7.87
CA ARG A 104 -6.72 -0.94 8.88
C ARG A 104 -6.99 -2.36 9.37
N PRO A 105 -8.23 -2.77 9.71
CA PRO A 105 -8.48 -4.14 10.19
C PRO A 105 -8.04 -5.23 9.21
N VAL A 106 -8.13 -4.96 7.90
CA VAL A 106 -7.67 -5.87 6.84
C VAL A 106 -6.16 -5.74 6.68
N LEU A 107 -5.64 -4.52 6.61
CA LEU A 107 -4.20 -4.26 6.43
C LEU A 107 -3.37 -4.83 7.58
N ASP A 108 -3.84 -4.74 8.83
CA ASP A 108 -3.19 -5.31 10.01
C ASP A 108 -3.11 -6.84 9.92
N ARG A 109 -4.07 -7.52 9.27
CA ARG A 109 -4.00 -8.96 9.03
C ARG A 109 -2.97 -9.33 7.95
N VAL A 110 -2.76 -8.45 6.96
CA VAL A 110 -1.77 -8.64 5.91
C VAL A 110 -0.35 -8.42 6.42
N PHE A 111 -0.15 -7.36 7.20
CA PHE A 111 1.18 -6.88 7.61
C PHE A 111 1.55 -7.27 9.05
N GLY A 112 0.59 -7.69 9.87
CA GLY A 112 0.79 -8.00 11.29
C GLY A 112 1.39 -9.38 11.60
N ARG A 113 2.40 -9.82 10.85
CA ARG A 113 3.22 -10.99 11.19
C ARG A 113 4.68 -10.62 11.42
#